data_AF-A0A7X8EKU7-F1
#
_entry.id   AF-A0A7X8EKU7-F1
#
_cell.length_a   1.000
_cell.length_b   1.000
_cell.length_c   1.000
_cell.angle_alpha   90.00
_cell.angle_beta   90.00
_cell.angle_gamma   90.00
#
_symmetry.space_group_name_H-M   'P 1'
#
loop_
_entity.id
_entity.type
_entity.pdbx_description
1 polymer ?
#
loop_
_entity_poly.entity_id
_entity_poly.type
_entity_poly.pdbx_seq_one_letter_code
_entity_poly.pdbx_strand_id
1 'polypeptide(L)'
;AEGPPDALMVLCGVLFLAILFSSVLDRLIFGPGEKGEGGVVHTFSVFHALLSFLSNTASFVRLAAFALNHAGLSAAVFMLSDMVRNLPGGVVFRAAVLLAGNIIIVGLEGLIVFIQTLRLEYYEFFSKFYQGGGRPFSPVTWENHNRD
;
A
#
# COMPACT_ATOMS: atom_id res chain seq x y z
N ALA A 1 25.67 11.52 19.11
CA ALA A 1 25.00 10.44 18.36
C ALA A 1 24.20 11.11 17.26
N GLU A 2 24.92 11.50 16.21
CA GLU A 2 24.41 12.25 15.07
C GLU A 2 23.66 11.27 14.19
N GLY A 3 22.39 11.58 13.92
CA GLY A 3 21.48 10.64 13.28
C GLY A 3 21.79 10.46 11.78
N PRO A 4 21.10 9.50 11.15
CA PRO A 4 21.05 9.35 9.69
C PRO A 4 20.08 10.30 8.92
N PRO A 5 19.37 11.31 9.48
CA PRO A 5 18.41 12.08 8.69
C PRO A 5 19.11 12.94 7.63
N ASP A 6 20.34 13.36 7.88
CA ASP A 6 21.11 14.23 7.00
C ASP A 6 21.49 13.49 5.72
N ALA A 7 21.95 12.24 5.84
CA ALA A 7 22.31 11.40 4.70
C ALA A 7 21.09 11.03 3.84
N LEU A 8 19.94 10.78 4.48
CA LEU A 8 18.71 10.45 3.78
C LEU A 8 18.14 11.67 3.04
N MET A 9 18.17 12.86 3.66
CA MET A 9 17.78 14.11 3.00
C MET A 9 18.71 14.47 1.84
N VAL A 10 20.03 14.28 2.00
CA VAL A 10 21.01 14.51 0.91
C VAL A 10 20.78 13.53 -0.23
N LEU A 11 20.55 12.24 0.06
CA LEU A 11 20.27 11.22 -0.96
C LEU A 11 18.97 11.51 -1.73
N CYS A 12 17.89 11.86 -1.02
CA CYS A 12 16.62 12.25 -1.63
C CYS A 12 16.78 13.52 -2.49
N GLY A 13 17.55 14.51 -2.02
CA GLY A 13 17.86 15.72 -2.77
C GLY A 13 18.67 15.43 -4.05
N VAL A 14 19.67 14.56 -3.97
CA VAL A 14 20.49 14.13 -5.12
C VAL A 14 19.65 13.36 -6.14
N LEU A 15 18.77 12.46 -5.70
CA LEU A 15 17.84 11.73 -6.57
C LEU A 15 16.85 12.67 -7.27
N PHE A 16 16.30 13.64 -6.54
CA PHE A 16 15.41 14.65 -7.10
C PHE A 16 16.12 15.52 -8.15
N LEU A 17 17.36 15.90 -7.87
CA LEU A 17 18.20 16.66 -8.79
C LEU A 17 18.59 15.85 -10.03
N ALA A 18 18.84 14.54 -9.88
CA ALA A 18 19.11 13.63 -10.99
C ALA A 18 17.87 13.44 -11.90
N ILE A 19 16.66 13.39 -11.34
CA ILE A 19 15.40 13.37 -12.11
C ILE A 19 15.21 14.70 -12.87
N LEU A 20 15.49 15.83 -12.20
CA LEU A 20 15.37 17.16 -12.79
C LEU A 20 16.37 17.39 -13.94
N PHE A 21 17.60 16.91 -13.80
CA PHE A 21 18.68 17.02 -14.79
C PHE A 21 18.79 15.81 -15.73
N SER A 22 17.81 14.90 -15.72
CA SER A 22 17.84 13.68 -16.55
C SER A 22 18.04 13.97 -18.03
N SER A 23 17.47 15.07 -18.55
CA SER A 23 17.65 15.54 -19.92
C SER A 23 19.06 16.06 -20.24
N VAL A 24 19.77 16.64 -19.26
CA VAL A 24 21.17 17.09 -19.44
C VAL A 24 22.11 15.89 -19.36
N LEU A 25 21.80 14.92 -18.50
CA LEU A 25 22.58 13.70 -18.34
C LEU A 25 22.44 12.77 -19.54
N ASP A 26 21.22 12.62 -20.07
CA ASP A 26 20.93 11.86 -21.29
C ASP A 26 21.67 12.46 -22.50
N ARG A 27 21.68 13.79 -22.61
CA ARG A 27 22.40 14.52 -23.66
C ARG A 27 23.94 14.48 -23.53
N LEU A 28 24.46 14.30 -22.32
CA LEU A 28 25.90 14.18 -22.04
C LEU A 28 26.41 12.74 -22.21
N ILE A 29 25.56 11.73 -21.99
CA ILE A 29 25.94 10.31 -22.02
C ILE A 29 25.60 9.62 -23.36
N PHE A 30 24.49 9.97 -24.03
CA PHE A 30 24.05 9.37 -25.31
C PHE A 30 24.34 10.23 -26.55
N GLY A 31 24.98 11.39 -26.38
CA GLY A 31 25.29 12.29 -27.48
C GLY A 31 24.04 12.93 -28.10
N PRO A 32 24.22 13.85 -29.07
CA PRO A 32 23.13 14.66 -29.63
C PRO A 32 22.24 13.85 -30.59
N GLY A 33 21.54 12.85 -30.06
CA GLY A 33 20.47 12.11 -30.73
C GLY A 33 19.14 12.83 -30.55
N GLU A 34 18.85 13.71 -31.50
CA GLU A 34 17.57 14.31 -31.88
C GLU A 34 16.29 13.72 -31.23
N LYS A 35 15.71 14.48 -30.29
CA LYS A 35 14.28 14.87 -30.26
C LYS A 35 14.08 15.86 -29.10
N GLY A 36 14.14 17.15 -29.43
CA GLY A 36 13.74 18.21 -28.51
C GLY A 36 12.23 18.15 -28.28
N GLU A 37 11.78 17.28 -27.39
CA GLU A 37 10.46 17.41 -26.80
C GLU A 37 10.42 18.77 -26.09
N GLY A 38 9.49 19.63 -26.51
CA GLY A 38 9.39 21.00 -26.00
C GLY A 38 9.36 21.00 -24.46
N GLY A 39 9.94 22.03 -23.83
CA GLY A 39 10.11 22.10 -22.36
C GLY A 39 8.82 21.85 -21.54
N VAL A 40 7.65 22.02 -22.16
CA VAL A 40 6.34 21.65 -21.60
C VAL A 40 6.18 20.13 -21.44
N VAL A 41 6.57 19.34 -22.44
CA VAL A 41 6.52 17.86 -22.42
C VAL A 41 7.49 17.31 -21.38
N HIS A 42 8.67 17.91 -21.25
CA HIS A 42 9.64 17.53 -20.20
C HIS A 42 9.11 17.81 -18.80
N THR A 43 8.52 19.00 -18.58
CA THR A 43 7.91 19.36 -17.29
C THR A 43 6.76 18.40 -16.96
N PHE A 44 5.95 18.05 -17.96
CA PHE A 44 4.88 17.06 -17.81
C PHE A 44 5.43 15.66 -17.48
N SER A 45 6.52 15.24 -18.12
CA SER A 45 7.18 13.95 -17.86
C SER A 45 7.71 13.85 -16.42
N VAL A 46 8.41 14.89 -15.93
CA VAL A 46 8.89 14.94 -14.54
C VAL A 46 7.72 14.96 -13.54
N PHE A 47 6.66 15.71 -13.83
CA PHE A 47 5.46 15.74 -12.98
C PHE A 47 4.77 14.37 -12.94
N HIS A 48 4.68 13.69 -14.08
CA HIS A 48 4.13 12.33 -14.18
C HIS A 48 4.99 11.32 -13.41
N ALA A 49 6.32 11.42 -13.51
CA ALA A 49 7.25 10.59 -12.73
C ALA A 49 7.09 10.81 -11.21
N LEU A 50 6.93 12.06 -10.78
CA LEU A 50 6.68 12.39 -9.37
C LEU A 50 5.33 11.83 -8.88
N LEU A 51 4.26 12.02 -9.66
CA LEU A 51 2.94 11.47 -9.33
C LEU A 51 2.97 9.94 -9.27
N SER A 52 3.70 9.29 -10.17
CA SER A 52 3.89 7.84 -10.18
C SER A 52 4.64 7.37 -8.93
N PHE A 53 5.73 8.06 -8.57
CA PHE A 53 6.49 7.79 -7.35
C PHE A 53 5.66 8.01 -6.08
N LEU A 54 4.89 9.11 -6.00
CA LEU A 54 4.00 9.40 -4.89
C LEU A 54 2.88 8.37 -4.78
N SER A 55 2.30 7.94 -5.90
CA SER A 55 1.29 6.88 -5.94
C SER A 55 1.83 5.56 -5.38
N ASN A 56 3.03 5.16 -5.83
CA ASN A 56 3.72 3.97 -5.33
C ASN A 56 4.03 4.09 -3.83
N THR A 57 4.54 5.24 -3.39
CA THR A 57 4.89 5.49 -1.98
C THR A 57 3.65 5.50 -1.08
N ALA A 58 2.56 6.15 -1.52
CA ALA A 58 1.30 6.20 -0.78
C ALA A 58 0.71 4.81 -0.55
N SER A 59 0.93 3.87 -1.48
CA SER A 59 0.56 2.46 -1.31
C SER A 59 1.29 1.82 -0.12
N PHE A 60 2.59 2.07 0.05
CA PHE A 60 3.39 1.52 1.16
C PHE A 60 3.18 2.26 2.48
N VAL A 61 3.01 3.59 2.46
CA VAL A 61 2.76 4.42 3.66
C VAL A 61 1.52 3.94 4.42
N ARG A 62 0.51 3.43 3.72
CA ARG A 62 -0.69 2.87 4.32
C ARG A 62 -0.38 1.71 5.28
N LEU A 63 0.50 0.79 4.90
CA LEU A 63 0.93 -0.31 5.77
C LEU A 63 1.64 0.22 7.02
N ALA A 64 2.49 1.23 6.85
CA ALA A 64 3.17 1.88 7.97
C ALA A 64 2.18 2.59 8.92
N ALA A 65 1.14 3.24 8.38
CA ALA A 65 0.09 3.88 9.16
C ALA A 65 -0.72 2.87 9.98
N PHE A 66 -1.01 1.68 9.43
CA PHE A 66 -1.64 0.60 10.19
C PHE A 66 -0.77 0.08 11.32
N ALA A 67 0.54 -0.11 11.08
CA ALA A 67 1.46 -0.52 12.15
C ALA A 67 1.54 0.52 13.28
N LEU A 68 1.53 1.82 12.94
CA LEU A 68 1.53 2.89 13.93
C LEU A 68 0.23 2.93 14.74
N ASN A 69 -0.92 2.79 14.08
CA ASN A 69 -2.21 2.70 14.76
C ASN A 69 -2.27 1.51 15.71
N HIS A 70 -1.78 0.34 15.29
CA HIS A 70 -1.71 -0.86 16.11
C HIS A 70 -0.89 -0.64 17.37
N ALA A 71 0.29 -0.04 17.23
CA ALA A 71 1.15 0.30 18.34
C ALA A 71 0.48 1.32 19.29
N GLY A 72 -0.17 2.35 18.75
CA GLY A 72 -0.87 3.38 19.52
C GLY A 72 -2.06 2.83 20.30
N LEU A 73 -2.91 2.03 19.67
CA LEU A 73 -4.06 1.37 20.30
C LEU A 73 -3.61 0.36 21.36
N SER A 74 -2.57 -0.43 21.08
CA SER A 74 -1.99 -1.36 22.06
C SER A 74 -1.47 -0.62 23.29
N ALA A 75 -0.75 0.49 23.10
CA ALA A 75 -0.29 1.33 24.20
C ALA A 75 -1.46 1.88 25.03
N ALA A 76 -2.53 2.35 24.38
CA ALA A 76 -3.73 2.82 25.08
C ALA A 76 -4.40 1.72 25.92
N VAL A 77 -4.52 0.49 25.38
CA VAL A 77 -5.04 -0.67 26.13
C VAL A 77 -4.15 -1.01 27.32
N PHE A 78 -2.82 -0.97 27.17
CA PHE A 78 -1.90 -1.18 28.29
C PHE A 78 -2.09 -0.13 29.38
N MET A 79 -2.18 1.16 29.02
CA MET A 79 -2.44 2.24 29.97
C MET A 79 -3.78 2.05 30.71
N LEU A 80 -4.85 1.69 30.00
CA LEU A 80 -6.15 1.40 30.60
C LEU A 80 -6.07 0.22 31.60
N SER A 81 -5.33 -0.83 31.22
CA SER A 81 -5.14 -2.02 32.04
C SER A 81 -4.37 -1.75 33.34
N ASP A 82 -3.40 -0.82 33.31
CA ASP A 82 -2.62 -0.41 34.48
C ASP A 82 -3.41 0.52 35.41
N MET A 83 -4.31 1.36 34.89
CA MET A 83 -5.20 2.15 35.74
C MET A 83 -6.15 1.27 36.55
N VAL A 84 -6.70 0.23 35.92
CA VAL A 84 -7.58 -0.77 36.52
C VAL A 84 -6.90 -1.59 37.63
N ARG A 85 -5.59 -1.83 37.50
CA ARG A 85 -4.81 -2.65 38.45
C ARG A 85 -4.89 -2.14 39.89
N ASN A 86 -5.06 -0.83 40.09
CA ASN A 86 -5.09 -0.21 41.42
C ASN A 86 -6.42 -0.40 42.17
N LEU A 87 -7.44 -1.00 41.55
CA LEU A 87 -8.71 -1.30 42.22
C LEU A 87 -8.67 -2.65 42.97
N PRO A 88 -9.44 -2.81 44.06
CA PRO A 88 -9.60 -4.11 44.73
C PRO A 88 -10.19 -5.15 43.75
N GLY A 89 -9.46 -6.24 43.50
CA GLY A 89 -9.78 -7.23 42.45
C GLY A 89 -9.12 -6.95 41.07
N GLY A 90 -8.26 -5.94 40.98
CA GLY A 90 -7.68 -5.41 39.74
C GLY A 90 -6.85 -6.41 38.91
N VAL A 91 -6.41 -7.54 39.47
CA VAL A 91 -5.66 -8.56 38.71
C VAL A 91 -6.55 -9.25 37.67
N VAL A 92 -7.78 -9.63 38.06
CA VAL A 92 -8.74 -10.27 37.16
C VAL A 92 -9.24 -9.27 36.11
N PHE A 93 -9.54 -8.04 36.54
CA PHE A 93 -10.03 -7.00 35.65
C PHE A 93 -8.95 -6.54 34.65
N ARG A 94 -7.68 -6.48 35.07
CA ARG A 94 -6.54 -6.22 34.17
C ARG A 94 -6.43 -7.29 33.08
N ALA A 95 -6.51 -8.56 33.46
CA ALA A 95 -6.46 -9.66 32.49
C ALA A 95 -7.63 -9.60 31.51
N ALA A 96 -8.84 -9.28 31.99
CA ALA A 96 -10.02 -9.09 31.16
C ALA A 96 -9.86 -7.92 30.18
N VAL A 97 -9.35 -6.77 30.64
CA VAL A 97 -9.11 -5.58 29.79
C VAL A 97 -8.05 -5.86 28.73
N LEU A 98 -6.97 -6.56 29.08
CA LEU A 98 -5.93 -6.93 28.11
C LEU A 98 -6.48 -7.88 27.05
N LEU A 99 -7.22 -8.91 27.46
CA LEU A 99 -7.78 -9.89 26.53
C LEU A 99 -8.82 -9.24 25.61
N ALA A 100 -9.77 -8.49 26.18
CA ALA A 100 -10.79 -7.79 25.41
C ALA A 100 -10.19 -6.72 24.50
N GLY A 101 -9.24 -5.93 25.00
CA GLY A 101 -8.57 -4.89 24.22
C GLY A 101 -7.81 -5.45 23.02
N ASN A 102 -7.05 -6.53 23.19
CA ASN A 102 -6.35 -7.18 22.06
C ASN A 102 -7.33 -7.75 21.03
N ILE A 103 -8.43 -8.38 21.46
CA ILE A 103 -9.46 -8.90 20.55
C ILE A 103 -10.09 -7.76 19.75
N ILE A 104 -10.41 -6.63 20.40
CA ILE A 104 -10.98 -5.46 19.74
C ILE A 104 -10.00 -4.86 18.74
N ILE A 105 -8.73 -4.72 19.09
CA ILE A 105 -7.69 -4.20 18.20
C ILE A 105 -7.58 -5.09 16.96
N VAL A 106 -7.41 -6.39 17.14
CA VAL A 106 -7.28 -7.35 16.03
C VAL A 106 -8.54 -7.36 15.15
N GLY A 107 -9.73 -7.34 15.76
CA GLY A 107 -11.00 -7.33 15.03
C GLY A 107 -11.21 -6.05 14.23
N LEU A 108 -10.98 -4.88 14.84
CA LEU A 108 -11.16 -3.58 14.21
C LEU A 108 -10.14 -3.37 13.10
N GLU A 109 -8.85 -3.54 13.39
CA GLU A 109 -7.78 -3.31 12.42
C GLU A 109 -7.80 -4.34 11.31
N GLY A 110 -8.06 -5.60 11.65
CA GLY A 110 -8.23 -6.68 10.67
C GLY A 110 -9.35 -6.36 9.69
N LEU A 111 -10.52 -5.90 10.18
CA LEU A 111 -11.63 -5.49 9.33
C LEU A 111 -11.27 -4.29 8.43
N ILE A 112 -10.62 -3.27 8.98
CA ILE A 112 -10.23 -2.07 8.22
C ILE A 112 -9.24 -2.42 7.12
N VAL A 113 -8.17 -3.16 7.45
CA VAL A 113 -7.16 -3.60 6.48
C VAL A 113 -7.79 -4.48 5.42
N PHE A 114 -8.65 -5.42 5.81
CA PHE A 114 -9.36 -6.30 4.89
C PHE A 114 -10.16 -5.51 3.84
N ILE A 115 -10.94 -4.52 4.26
CA ILE A 115 -11.72 -3.67 3.34
C ILE A 115 -10.79 -2.89 2.41
N GLN A 116 -9.68 -2.36 2.92
CA GLN A 116 -8.74 -1.59 2.11
C GLN A 116 -7.99 -2.44 1.08
N THR A 117 -7.64 -3.67 1.43
CA THR A 117 -7.02 -4.64 0.50
C THR A 117 -8.01 -5.08 -0.56
N LEU A 118 -9.24 -5.45 -0.17
CA LEU A 118 -10.29 -5.84 -1.11
C LEU A 118 -10.58 -4.75 -2.13
N ARG A 119 -10.54 -3.48 -1.73
CA ARG A 119 -10.70 -2.37 -2.67
C ARG A 119 -9.60 -2.37 -3.73
N LEU A 120 -8.34 -2.54 -3.35
CA LEU A 120 -7.25 -2.56 -4.34
C LEU A 120 -7.32 -3.82 -5.21
N GLU A 121 -7.56 -4.98 -4.62
CA GLU A 121 -7.63 -6.26 -5.34
C GLU A 121 -8.83 -6.34 -6.30
N TYR A 122 -10.02 -5.91 -5.88
CA TYR A 122 -11.18 -5.87 -6.76
C TYR A 122 -11.03 -4.87 -7.90
N TYR A 123 -10.49 -3.67 -7.65
CA TYR A 123 -10.36 -2.66 -8.72
C TYR A 123 -9.16 -2.87 -9.61
N GLU A 124 -8.04 -3.37 -9.10
CA GLU A 124 -6.80 -3.48 -9.87
C GLU A 124 -6.56 -4.89 -10.40
N PHE A 125 -6.91 -5.93 -9.64
CA PHE A 125 -6.71 -7.33 -10.04
C PHE A 125 -7.87 -7.82 -10.92
N PHE A 126 -9.12 -7.68 -10.46
CA PHE A 126 -10.26 -8.13 -11.28
C PHE A 126 -10.41 -7.30 -12.57
N SER A 127 -10.20 -5.98 -12.56
CA SER A 127 -10.34 -5.21 -13.81
C SER A 127 -9.23 -5.47 -14.84
N LYS A 128 -8.03 -5.91 -14.43
CA LYS A 128 -6.94 -6.27 -15.36
C LYS A 128 -6.99 -7.72 -15.82
N PHE A 129 -7.36 -8.65 -14.93
CA PHE A 129 -7.25 -10.09 -15.18
C PHE A 129 -8.59 -10.79 -15.46
N TYR A 130 -9.73 -10.16 -15.15
CA TYR A 130 -11.05 -10.68 -15.51
C TYR A 130 -11.54 -10.04 -16.81
N GLN A 131 -11.19 -10.66 -17.95
CA GLN A 131 -11.90 -10.41 -19.20
C GLN A 131 -13.20 -11.22 -19.16
N GLY A 132 -14.34 -10.54 -19.06
CA GLY A 132 -15.66 -11.16 -19.17
C GLY A 132 -15.85 -11.76 -20.57
N GLY A 133 -15.39 -12.99 -20.77
CA GLY A 133 -15.30 -13.59 -22.10
C GLY A 133 -14.84 -15.04 -22.11
N GLY A 134 -15.34 -15.87 -21.19
CA GLY A 134 -15.22 -17.33 -21.31
C GLY A 134 -16.36 -17.89 -22.15
N ARG A 135 -16.08 -18.75 -23.13
CA ARG A 135 -17.15 -19.51 -23.81
C ARG A 135 -17.76 -20.48 -22.78
N PRO A 136 -19.07 -20.43 -22.51
CA PRO A 136 -19.69 -21.42 -21.65
C PRO A 136 -19.44 -22.81 -22.23
N PHE A 137 -18.90 -23.70 -21.41
CA PHE A 137 -18.66 -25.08 -21.80
C PHE A 137 -19.99 -25.75 -22.11
N SER A 138 -20.21 -26.06 -23.39
CA SER A 138 -21.37 -26.83 -23.84
C SER A 138 -20.95 -28.29 -23.93
N PRO A 139 -21.40 -29.17 -23.01
CA PRO A 139 -21.09 -30.59 -23.10
C PRO A 139 -21.68 -31.17 -24.39
N VAL A 140 -20.92 -32.04 -25.05
CA VAL A 140 -21.39 -32.82 -26.20
C VAL A 140 -22.34 -33.89 -25.69
N THR A 141 -23.64 -33.64 -25.79
CA THR A 141 -24.68 -34.65 -25.57
C THR A 141 -24.76 -35.54 -26.80
N TRP A 142 -24.55 -36.85 -26.62
CA TRP A 142 -24.87 -37.84 -27.64
C TRP A 142 -26.39 -37.98 -27.72
N GLU A 143 -26.99 -37.40 -28.76
CA GLU A 143 -28.36 -37.74 -29.17
C GLU A 143 -28.34 -39.18 -29.66
N ASN A 144 -28.82 -40.10 -28.82
CA ASN A 144 -29.06 -41.48 -29.23
C ASN A 144 -30.21 -41.49 -30.23
N HIS A 145 -29.87 -41.35 -31.51
CA HIS A 145 -30.76 -41.60 -32.62
C HIS A 145 -31.06 -43.10 -32.67
N ASN A 146 -32.03 -43.53 -31.86
CA ASN A 146 -32.70 -44.81 -32.02
C ASN A 146 -33.33 -44.81 -33.42
N ARG A 147 -32.61 -45.41 -34.36
CA ARG A 147 -33.20 -46.09 -35.50
C ARG A 147 -33.67 -47.45 -35.01
N ASP A 148 -34.94 -47.70 -35.30
CA ASP A 148 -35.65 -48.99 -35.31
C ASP A 148 -36.46 -49.31 -34.05
#